data_AF-A0A7J4QSD9-F1
#
_entry.id   AF-A0A7J4QSD9-F1
#
_cell.length_a   1.000
_cell.length_b   1.000
_cell.length_c   1.000
_cell.angle_alpha   90.00
_cell.angle_beta   90.00
_cell.angle_gamma   90.00
#
_symmetry.space_group_name_H-M   'P 1'
#
loop_
_entity.id
_entity.type
_entity.pdbx_description
1 polymer ?
#
loop_
_entity_poly.entity_id
_entity_poly.type
_entity_poly.pdbx_seq_one_letter_code
_entity_poly.pdbx_strand_id
1 'polypeptide(L)'
;MERFAVKRGLEKKMGGNAGLAKLAAQYFDNLQVNGEGVFTGEYGIMTHISGEFDADGKLALDVQQLKGSDLSSFLGAEGGREKAMESRRRYSSFLDEATGYTPKQRGDKAKEEAKKFSKAKSAIKMALKTIEMSSSLSDETIAKAHEMIAELESMIESGTAPSEGKVKKLNDLL
;
A
#
# COMPACT_ATOMS: atom_id res chain seq x y z
N MET A 1 4.41 6.53 1.45
CA MET A 1 3.09 6.33 0.84
C MET A 1 2.45 5.08 1.40
N GLU A 2 1.22 5.17 1.88
CA GLU A 2 0.39 4.02 2.23
C GLU A 2 -0.05 3.31 0.95
N ARG A 3 -0.03 1.98 0.94
CA ARG A 3 -0.43 1.17 -0.21
C ARG A 3 -1.76 0.47 0.05
N PHE A 4 -2.66 0.53 -0.92
CA PHE A 4 -3.95 -0.11 -0.89
C PHE A 4 -4.06 -1.17 -1.98
N ALA A 5 -4.56 -2.34 -1.63
CA ALA A 5 -4.90 -3.36 -2.60
C ALA A 5 -5.99 -2.87 -3.55
N VAL A 6 -5.82 -3.15 -4.84
CA VAL A 6 -6.76 -2.77 -5.90
C VAL A 6 -7.43 -4.03 -6.46
N LYS A 7 -8.72 -3.94 -6.79
CA LYS A 7 -9.44 -5.05 -7.42
C LYS A 7 -8.81 -5.38 -8.77
N ARG A 8 -8.59 -6.67 -9.02
CA ARG A 8 -7.90 -7.14 -10.23
C ARG A 8 -8.53 -6.56 -11.50
N GLY A 9 -7.70 -5.89 -12.31
CA GLY A 9 -8.09 -5.29 -13.58
C GLY A 9 -8.82 -3.95 -13.47
N LEU A 10 -9.05 -3.41 -12.26
CA LEU A 10 -9.68 -2.10 -12.08
C LEU A 10 -8.80 -0.97 -12.61
N GLU A 11 -7.52 -0.96 -12.25
CA GLU A 11 -6.52 0.01 -12.76
C GLU A 11 -6.59 0.13 -14.28
N LYS A 12 -6.55 -1.00 -15.00
CA LYS A 12 -6.63 -1.04 -16.46
C LYS A 12 -7.96 -0.50 -16.99
N LYS A 13 -9.07 -0.83 -16.31
CA LYS A 13 -10.41 -0.32 -16.66
C LYS A 13 -10.52 1.20 -16.44
N MET A 14 -9.83 1.73 -15.44
CA MET A 14 -9.78 3.17 -15.17
C MET A 14 -8.91 3.92 -16.18
N GLY A 15 -7.95 3.25 -16.82
CA GLY A 15 -6.97 3.88 -17.70
C GLY A 15 -5.68 4.28 -16.97
N GLY A 16 -5.31 3.53 -15.93
CA GLY A 16 -4.09 3.76 -15.15
C GLY A 16 -4.08 5.10 -14.44
N ASN A 17 -2.89 5.70 -14.32
CA ASN A 17 -2.67 6.95 -13.59
C ASN A 17 -3.46 8.15 -14.16
N ALA A 18 -3.66 8.23 -15.47
CA ALA A 18 -4.49 9.27 -16.08
C ALA A 18 -5.97 9.15 -15.65
N GLY A 19 -6.47 7.91 -15.56
CA GLY A 19 -7.79 7.60 -15.04
C GLY A 19 -7.94 7.92 -13.56
N LEU A 20 -6.92 7.57 -12.77
CA LEU A 20 -6.86 7.86 -11.34
C LEU A 20 -6.88 9.37 -11.07
N ALA A 21 -6.10 10.16 -11.81
CA ALA A 21 -6.11 11.62 -11.71
C ALA A 21 -7.49 12.21 -12.05
N LYS A 22 -8.14 11.70 -13.10
CA LYS A 22 -9.51 12.11 -13.45
C LYS A 22 -10.52 11.76 -12.36
N LEU A 23 -10.35 10.63 -11.68
CA LEU A 23 -11.17 10.27 -10.52
C LEU A 23 -10.90 11.22 -9.36
N ALA A 24 -9.62 11.49 -9.05
CA ALA A 24 -9.22 12.39 -7.97
C ALA A 24 -9.78 13.81 -8.14
N ALA A 25 -9.87 14.32 -9.37
CA ALA A 25 -10.48 15.62 -9.69
C ALA A 25 -11.96 15.75 -9.27
N GLN A 26 -12.66 14.64 -9.01
CA GLN A 26 -14.06 14.64 -8.56
C GLN A 26 -14.18 14.77 -7.04
N TYR A 27 -13.11 14.50 -6.29
CA TYR A 27 -13.11 14.46 -4.84
C TYR A 27 -12.27 15.55 -4.18
N PHE A 28 -11.22 16.02 -4.86
CA PHE A 28 -10.24 16.95 -4.31
C PHE A 28 -10.15 18.23 -5.11
N ASP A 29 -9.76 19.30 -4.44
CA ASP A 29 -9.55 20.63 -5.02
C ASP A 29 -8.07 20.80 -5.39
N ASN A 30 -7.80 21.81 -6.23
CA ASN A 30 -6.44 22.20 -6.65
C ASN A 30 -5.62 21.04 -7.23
N LEU A 31 -6.26 20.16 -8.00
CA LEU A 31 -5.61 18.98 -8.55
C LEU A 31 -4.51 19.35 -9.56
N GLN A 32 -3.31 18.85 -9.33
CA GLN A 32 -2.16 18.90 -10.23
C GLN A 32 -1.75 17.48 -10.59
N VAL A 33 -1.24 17.28 -11.79
CA VAL A 33 -0.73 15.97 -12.25
C VAL A 33 0.65 16.19 -12.83
N ASN A 34 1.63 15.42 -12.35
CA ASN A 34 3.00 15.50 -12.84
C ASN A 34 3.19 14.67 -14.14
N GLY A 35 4.39 14.72 -14.72
CA GLY A 35 4.72 13.99 -15.96
C GLY A 35 4.69 12.46 -15.83
N GLU A 36 4.67 11.93 -14.60
CA GLU A 36 4.59 10.49 -14.29
C GLU A 36 3.15 10.04 -14.03
N GLY A 37 2.18 10.98 -14.08
CA GLY A 37 0.77 10.71 -13.83
C GLY A 37 0.39 10.67 -12.35
N VAL A 38 1.31 11.03 -11.45
CA VAL A 38 1.02 11.18 -10.02
C VAL A 38 0.16 12.42 -9.84
N PHE A 39 -1.03 12.25 -9.24
CA PHE A 39 -1.88 13.39 -8.92
C PHE A 39 -1.50 13.96 -7.56
N THR A 40 -1.77 15.24 -7.35
CA THR A 40 -1.69 15.92 -6.07
C THR A 40 -2.87 16.85 -5.93
N GLY A 41 -3.51 16.90 -4.76
CA GLY A 41 -4.60 17.82 -4.47
C GLY A 41 -4.76 18.02 -2.97
N GLU A 42 -5.86 18.65 -2.58
CA GLU A 42 -6.19 18.91 -1.18
C GLU A 42 -7.71 19.01 -1.00
N TYR A 43 -8.20 18.80 0.23
CA TYR A 43 -9.58 19.11 0.57
C TYR A 43 -9.81 19.20 2.08
N GLY A 44 -10.37 20.32 2.55
CA GLY A 44 -10.78 20.51 3.94
C GLY A 44 -9.61 20.34 4.91
N ILE A 45 -9.64 19.30 5.75
CA ILE A 45 -8.55 18.99 6.69
C ILE A 45 -7.36 18.27 6.05
N MET A 46 -7.48 17.77 4.82
CA MET A 46 -6.39 17.15 4.07
C MET A 46 -5.66 18.24 3.30
N THR A 47 -4.53 18.70 3.83
CA THR A 47 -3.71 19.75 3.23
C THR A 47 -2.87 19.25 2.05
N HIS A 48 -2.71 17.94 1.95
CA HIS A 48 -2.03 17.31 0.83
C HIS A 48 -2.55 15.89 0.66
N ILE A 49 -2.90 15.53 -0.56
CA ILE A 49 -3.09 14.15 -0.99
C ILE A 49 -2.38 13.97 -2.32
N SER A 50 -1.50 12.97 -2.40
CA SER A 50 -0.82 12.57 -3.62
C SER A 50 -1.03 11.08 -3.86
N GLY A 51 -1.15 10.67 -5.12
CA GLY A 51 -1.40 9.26 -5.42
C GLY A 51 -1.10 8.81 -6.84
N GLU A 52 -0.81 7.52 -6.94
CA GLU A 52 -0.56 6.79 -8.18
C GLU A 52 -0.90 5.32 -8.03
N PHE A 53 -1.08 4.63 -9.17
CA PHE A 53 -0.91 3.18 -9.21
C PHE A 53 0.57 2.85 -9.34
N ASP A 54 1.09 2.05 -8.40
CA ASP A 54 2.47 1.60 -8.41
C ASP A 54 2.70 0.45 -9.42
N ALA A 55 3.95 0.01 -9.55
CA ALA A 55 4.34 -1.06 -10.48
C ALA A 55 3.63 -2.40 -10.20
N ASP A 56 3.13 -2.62 -8.98
CA ASP A 56 2.35 -3.81 -8.61
C ASP A 56 0.85 -3.65 -8.89
N GLY A 57 0.43 -2.51 -9.45
CA GLY A 57 -0.96 -2.14 -9.69
C GLY A 57 -1.74 -1.84 -8.40
N LYS A 58 -1.04 -1.54 -7.29
CA LYS A 58 -1.65 -1.08 -6.05
C LYS A 58 -1.77 0.43 -6.04
N LEU A 59 -2.73 0.94 -5.28
CA LEU A 59 -2.88 2.37 -5.10
C LEU A 59 -1.93 2.83 -4.00
N ALA A 60 -0.92 3.61 -4.35
CA ALA A 60 -0.03 4.29 -3.42
C ALA A 60 -0.58 5.70 -3.15
N LEU A 61 -0.71 6.07 -1.87
CA LEU A 61 -1.18 7.39 -1.46
C LEU A 61 -0.25 8.01 -0.41
N ASP A 62 0.04 9.30 -0.55
CA ASP A 62 0.55 10.13 0.53
C ASP A 62 -0.55 11.09 0.98
N VAL A 63 -0.82 11.15 2.28
CA VAL A 63 -1.87 12.02 2.83
C VAL A 63 -1.33 12.77 4.03
N GLN A 64 -1.40 14.10 3.97
CA GLN A 64 -1.11 14.98 5.08
C GLN A 64 -2.39 15.69 5.51
N GLN A 65 -2.61 15.74 6.81
CA GLN A 65 -3.80 16.33 7.43
C GLN A 65 -3.38 17.34 8.49
N LEU A 66 -4.24 18.34 8.69
CA LEU A 66 -4.12 19.30 9.79
C LEU A 66 -4.06 18.56 11.13
N LYS A 67 -3.20 19.05 12.03
CA LYS A 67 -2.99 18.52 13.38
C LYS A 67 -2.84 19.68 14.37
N GLY A 68 -2.95 19.37 15.66
CA GLY A 68 -2.67 20.32 16.74
C GLY A 68 -3.53 21.58 16.68
N SER A 69 -2.90 22.74 16.92
CA SER A 69 -3.56 24.05 16.92
C SER A 69 -4.28 24.36 15.62
N ASP A 70 -3.72 23.95 14.48
CA ASP A 70 -4.28 24.28 13.16
C ASP A 70 -5.58 23.52 12.91
N LEU A 71 -5.64 22.26 13.37
CA LEU A 71 -6.87 21.48 13.35
C LEU A 71 -7.91 22.08 14.31
N SER A 72 -7.51 22.47 15.52
CA SER A 72 -8.43 23.10 16.48
C SER A 72 -9.02 24.40 15.94
N SER A 73 -8.21 25.25 15.32
CA SER A 73 -8.66 26.48 14.66
C SER A 73 -9.59 26.18 13.49
N PHE A 74 -9.25 25.21 12.64
CA PHE A 74 -10.10 24.80 11.53
C PHE A 74 -11.46 24.30 12.01
N LEU A 75 -11.50 23.44 13.04
CA LEU A 75 -12.75 22.89 13.60
C LEU A 75 -13.58 23.93 14.35
N GLY A 76 -12.94 24.97 14.91
CA GLY A 76 -13.60 26.08 15.60
C GLY A 76 -14.20 27.13 14.66
N ALA A 77 -13.76 27.16 13.40
CA ALA A 77 -14.32 28.04 12.38
C ALA A 77 -15.74 27.61 11.97
N GLU A 78 -16.52 28.55 11.43
CA GLU A 78 -17.87 28.29 10.94
C GLU A 78 -17.86 27.23 9.82
N GLY A 79 -18.65 26.17 9.97
CA GLY A 79 -18.69 25.03 9.05
C GLY A 79 -17.45 24.13 9.08
N GLY A 80 -16.50 24.36 9.99
CA GLY A 80 -15.23 23.63 10.07
C GLY A 80 -15.40 22.15 10.38
N ARG A 81 -16.31 21.80 11.28
CA ARG A 81 -16.63 20.41 11.62
C ARG A 81 -17.27 19.67 10.44
N GLU A 82 -18.19 20.32 9.76
CA GLU A 82 -18.89 19.79 8.59
C GLU A 82 -17.89 19.53 7.45
N LYS A 83 -17.01 20.50 7.15
CA LYS A 83 -15.93 20.34 6.17
C LYS A 83 -14.95 19.22 6.55
N ALA A 84 -14.62 19.06 7.82
CA ALA A 84 -13.76 17.98 8.28
C ALA A 84 -14.42 16.60 8.08
N MET A 85 -15.71 16.49 8.38
CA MET A 85 -16.48 15.26 8.15
C MET A 85 -16.63 14.97 6.66
N GLU A 86 -16.88 15.99 5.84
CA GLU A 86 -16.95 15.86 4.39
C GLU A 86 -15.61 15.43 3.80
N SER A 87 -14.50 15.99 4.28
CA SER A 87 -13.14 15.61 3.87
C SER A 87 -12.86 14.12 4.08
N ARG A 88 -13.24 13.57 5.24
CA ARG A 88 -13.19 12.14 5.50
C ARG A 88 -14.11 11.33 4.59
N ARG A 89 -15.33 11.82 4.33
CA ARG A 89 -16.30 11.15 3.46
C ARG A 89 -15.81 11.09 2.01
N ARG A 90 -15.29 12.19 1.48
CA ARG A 90 -14.72 12.27 0.13
C ARG A 90 -13.52 11.35 0.00
N TYR A 91 -12.60 11.38 0.96
CA TYR A 91 -11.45 10.47 0.98
C TYR A 91 -11.87 8.99 0.97
N SER A 92 -12.81 8.60 1.84
CA SER A 92 -13.29 7.22 1.89
C SER A 92 -13.99 6.81 0.58
N SER A 93 -14.78 7.70 -0.01
CA SER A 93 -15.51 7.42 -1.26
C SER A 93 -14.55 7.30 -2.44
N PHE A 94 -13.54 8.18 -2.51
CA PHE A 94 -12.44 8.08 -3.45
C PHE A 94 -11.74 6.73 -3.35
N LEU A 95 -11.38 6.30 -2.13
CA LEU A 95 -10.77 4.99 -1.93
C LEU A 95 -11.68 3.84 -2.38
N ASP A 96 -12.99 3.93 -2.14
CA ASP A 96 -13.94 2.90 -2.57
C ASP A 96 -13.91 2.73 -4.10
N GLU A 97 -13.89 3.83 -4.85
CA GLU A 97 -13.87 3.82 -6.31
C GLU A 97 -12.49 3.48 -6.89
N ALA A 98 -11.42 4.06 -6.33
CA ALA A 98 -10.05 3.84 -6.80
C ALA A 98 -9.54 2.42 -6.52
N THR A 99 -10.00 1.78 -5.44
CA THR A 99 -9.60 0.42 -5.07
C THR A 99 -10.61 -0.64 -5.51
N GLY A 100 -11.89 -0.26 -5.68
CA GLY A 100 -13.00 -1.18 -5.92
C GLY A 100 -13.37 -2.04 -4.70
N TYR A 101 -12.97 -1.61 -3.50
CA TYR A 101 -13.24 -2.27 -2.23
C TYR A 101 -13.89 -1.30 -1.26
N THR A 102 -14.86 -1.79 -0.47
CA THR A 102 -15.44 -1.04 0.65
C THR A 102 -14.44 -0.86 1.80
N PRO A 103 -14.70 0.03 2.78
CA PRO A 103 -13.81 0.19 3.94
C PRO A 103 -13.53 -1.11 4.70
N LYS A 104 -14.55 -1.97 4.85
CA LYS A 104 -14.40 -3.30 5.47
C LYS A 104 -13.46 -4.18 4.65
N GLN A 105 -13.66 -4.26 3.34
CA GLN A 105 -12.83 -5.06 2.45
C GLN A 105 -11.38 -4.55 2.39
N ARG A 106 -11.16 -3.23 2.39
CA ARG A 106 -9.81 -2.64 2.50
C ARG A 106 -9.13 -3.08 3.79
N GLY A 107 -9.85 -3.05 4.92
CA GLY A 107 -9.34 -3.55 6.20
C GLY A 107 -8.98 -5.04 6.16
N ASP A 108 -9.81 -5.88 5.53
CA ASP A 108 -9.52 -7.30 5.36
C ASP A 108 -8.30 -7.53 4.46
N LYS A 109 -8.16 -6.76 3.36
CA LYS A 109 -7.00 -6.81 2.46
C LYS A 109 -5.70 -6.39 3.15
N ALA A 110 -5.72 -5.33 3.94
CA ALA A 110 -4.57 -4.91 4.74
C ALA A 110 -4.14 -5.99 5.74
N LYS A 111 -5.10 -6.70 6.37
CA LYS A 111 -4.81 -7.85 7.25
C LYS A 111 -4.22 -9.03 6.48
N GLU A 112 -4.77 -9.37 5.32
CA GLU A 112 -4.21 -10.42 4.44
C GLU A 112 -2.75 -10.09 4.06
N GLU A 113 -2.47 -8.83 3.76
CA GLU A 113 -1.13 -8.37 3.39
C GLU A 113 -0.17 -8.42 4.57
N ALA A 114 -0.58 -7.95 5.76
CA ALA A 114 0.19 -8.07 6.99
C ALA A 114 0.53 -9.54 7.31
N LYS A 115 -0.42 -10.47 7.09
CA LYS A 115 -0.16 -11.91 7.26
C LYS A 115 0.92 -12.44 6.30
N LYS A 116 0.97 -11.95 5.05
CA LYS A 116 2.02 -12.34 4.09
C LYS A 116 3.40 -11.90 4.58
N PHE A 117 3.53 -10.66 5.08
CA PHE A 117 4.78 -10.21 5.68
C PHE A 117 5.20 -11.07 6.87
N SER A 118 4.28 -11.37 7.80
CA SER A 118 4.59 -12.22 8.96
C SER A 118 5.00 -13.64 8.56
N LYS A 119 4.32 -14.24 7.58
CA LYS A 119 4.68 -15.56 7.04
C LYS A 119 6.07 -15.54 6.40
N ALA A 120 6.38 -14.54 5.59
CA ALA A 120 7.68 -14.41 4.94
C ALA A 120 8.82 -14.26 5.97
N LYS A 121 8.65 -13.37 6.97
CA LYS A 121 9.62 -13.21 8.06
C LYS A 121 9.85 -14.50 8.84
N SER A 122 8.78 -15.26 9.11
CA SER A 122 8.89 -16.55 9.79
C SER A 122 9.62 -17.58 8.93
N ALA A 123 9.35 -17.64 7.63
CA ALA A 123 10.01 -18.57 6.71
C ALA A 123 11.51 -18.26 6.58
N ILE A 124 11.89 -16.99 6.45
CA ILE A 124 13.30 -16.55 6.47
C ILE A 124 13.99 -17.02 7.74
N LYS A 125 13.38 -16.76 8.91
CA LYS A 125 13.94 -17.17 10.21
C LYS A 125 14.14 -18.69 10.31
N MET A 126 13.15 -19.46 9.86
CA MET A 126 13.23 -20.92 9.85
C MET A 126 14.31 -21.41 8.89
N ALA A 127 14.37 -20.85 7.69
CA ALA A 127 15.35 -21.20 6.67
C ALA A 127 16.79 -20.98 7.18
N LEU A 128 17.07 -19.82 7.77
CA LEU A 128 18.36 -19.53 8.38
C LEU A 128 18.70 -20.51 9.50
N LYS A 129 17.73 -20.88 10.34
CA LYS A 129 17.94 -21.86 11.42
C LYS A 129 18.22 -23.26 10.88
N THR A 130 17.52 -23.69 9.82
CA THR A 130 17.77 -24.99 9.18
C THR A 130 19.16 -25.05 8.57
N ILE A 131 19.61 -23.99 7.90
CA ILE A 131 20.97 -23.88 7.36
C ILE A 131 22.00 -23.97 8.48
N GLU A 132 21.81 -23.25 9.59
CA GLU A 132 22.72 -23.27 10.75
C GLU A 132 22.83 -24.65 11.39
N MET A 133 21.73 -25.40 11.46
CA MET A 133 21.67 -26.69 12.15
C MET A 133 22.00 -27.90 11.27
N SER A 134 21.90 -27.77 9.94
CA SER A 134 22.08 -28.90 9.05
C SER A 134 23.54 -29.10 8.67
N SER A 135 24.03 -30.33 8.85
CA SER A 135 25.33 -30.78 8.35
C SER A 135 25.24 -31.53 7.01
N SER A 136 24.03 -31.69 6.46
CA SER A 136 23.76 -32.51 5.26
C SER A 136 23.29 -31.70 4.05
N LEU A 137 23.08 -30.38 4.19
CA LEU A 137 22.78 -29.52 3.04
C LEU A 137 24.02 -29.30 2.19
N SER A 138 23.84 -29.32 0.87
CA SER A 138 24.91 -28.96 -0.06
C SER A 138 25.13 -27.46 -0.10
N ASP A 139 26.36 -27.03 -0.42
CA ASP A 139 26.70 -25.62 -0.62
C ASP A 139 25.81 -24.96 -1.68
N GLU A 140 25.43 -25.70 -2.73
CA GLU A 140 24.50 -25.22 -3.76
C GLU A 140 23.10 -24.93 -3.19
N THR A 141 22.58 -25.81 -2.34
CA THR A 141 21.28 -25.62 -1.67
C THR A 141 21.33 -24.42 -0.72
N ILE A 142 22.41 -24.27 0.04
CA ILE A 142 22.62 -23.15 0.97
C ILE A 142 22.69 -21.83 0.20
N ALA A 143 23.47 -21.76 -0.88
CA ALA A 143 23.60 -20.58 -1.71
C ALA A 143 22.25 -20.15 -2.30
N LYS A 144 21.48 -21.11 -2.83
CA LYS A 144 20.15 -20.86 -3.37
C LYS A 144 19.16 -20.39 -2.29
N ALA A 145 19.22 -20.95 -1.10
CA ALA A 145 18.39 -20.51 0.02
C ALA A 145 18.69 -19.06 0.41
N HIS A 146 19.97 -18.67 0.45
CA HIS A 146 20.38 -17.28 0.71
C HIS A 146 19.91 -16.30 -0.38
N GLU A 147 19.97 -16.68 -1.66
CA GLU A 147 19.42 -15.87 -2.75
C GLU A 147 17.92 -15.62 -2.57
N MET A 148 17.15 -16.67 -2.26
CA MET A 148 15.72 -16.57 -2.03
C MET A 148 15.38 -15.77 -0.76
N ILE A 149 16.18 -15.89 0.30
CA ILE A 149 16.05 -15.08 1.50
C ILE A 149 16.27 -13.60 1.17
N ALA A 150 17.35 -13.27 0.46
CA ALA A 150 17.67 -11.88 0.09
C ALA A 150 16.55 -11.26 -0.78
N GLU A 151 15.97 -12.03 -1.70
CA GLU A 151 14.82 -11.59 -2.48
C GLU A 151 13.61 -11.28 -1.58
N LEU A 152 13.29 -12.16 -0.63
CA LEU A 152 12.18 -11.95 0.30
C LEU A 152 12.43 -10.75 1.24
N GLU A 153 13.66 -10.56 1.71
CA GLU A 153 14.05 -9.42 2.55
C GLU A 153 13.92 -8.10 1.79
N SER A 154 14.42 -8.01 0.55
CA SER A 154 14.27 -6.83 -0.31
C SER A 154 12.80 -6.48 -0.57
N MET A 155 11.94 -7.49 -0.77
CA MET A 155 10.50 -7.29 -0.87
C MET A 155 9.89 -6.74 0.43
N ILE A 156 10.29 -7.29 1.58
CA ILE A 156 9.82 -6.82 2.89
C ILE A 156 10.25 -5.37 3.14
N GLU A 157 11.50 -5.03 2.85
CA GLU A 157 12.06 -3.68 3.03
C GLU A 157 11.39 -2.64 2.12
N SER A 158 11.12 -3.01 0.87
CA SER A 158 10.39 -2.15 -0.08
C SER A 158 8.88 -2.05 0.20
N GLY A 159 8.37 -2.67 1.27
CA GLY A 159 6.95 -2.66 1.61
C GLY A 159 6.09 -3.45 0.63
N THR A 160 6.68 -4.43 -0.07
CA THR A 160 6.01 -5.26 -1.06
C THR A 160 5.79 -6.65 -0.49
N ALA A 161 4.54 -7.01 -0.18
CA ALA A 161 4.25 -8.30 0.43
C ALA A 161 4.67 -9.48 -0.47
N PRO A 162 5.56 -10.39 -0.01
CA PRO A 162 5.94 -11.56 -0.79
C PRO A 162 4.74 -12.47 -1.10
N SER A 163 4.76 -13.08 -2.30
CA SER A 163 3.73 -14.05 -2.66
C SER A 163 3.88 -15.34 -1.84
N GLU A 164 2.76 -16.03 -1.59
CA GLU A 164 2.80 -17.32 -0.91
C GLU A 164 3.62 -18.36 -1.69
N GLY A 165 3.67 -18.25 -3.01
CA GLY A 165 4.50 -19.10 -3.86
C GLY A 165 6.01 -18.92 -3.62
N LYS A 166 6.50 -17.69 -3.46
CA LYS A 166 7.92 -17.43 -3.14
C LYS A 166 8.29 -18.00 -1.77
N VAL A 167 7.44 -17.76 -0.77
CA VAL A 167 7.63 -18.30 0.60
C VAL A 167 7.60 -19.83 0.59
N LYS A 168 6.66 -20.44 -0.14
CA LYS A 168 6.56 -21.89 -0.24
C LYS A 168 7.80 -22.50 -0.89
N LYS A 169 8.32 -21.91 -1.98
CA LYS A 169 9.54 -22.41 -2.63
C LYS A 169 10.74 -22.42 -1.68
N LEU A 170 10.87 -21.44 -0.78
CA LEU A 170 11.95 -21.43 0.22
C LEU A 170 11.78 -22.58 1.22
N ASN A 171 10.57 -22.80 1.69
CA ASN A 171 10.27 -23.91 2.61
C ASN A 171 10.44 -25.28 1.94
N ASP A 172 10.10 -25.43 0.67
CA ASP A 172 10.23 -26.69 -0.06
C ASP A 172 11.71 -27.01 -0.40
N LEU A 173 12.61 -26.02 -0.33
CA LEU A 173 14.04 -26.17 -0.61
C LEU A 173 14.83 -26.76 0.57
N LEU A 174 14.36 -26.56 1.81
CA LEU A 174 15.06 -26.84 3.07
C LEU A 174 14.34 -27.87 3.92
#